data_AF-A0A973UEA6-F1
#
_entry.id   AF-A0A973UEA6-F1
#
_cell.length_a   1.000
_cell.length_b   1.000
_cell.length_c   1.000
_cell.angle_alpha   90.00
_cell.angle_beta   90.00
_cell.angle_gamma   90.00
#
_symmetry.space_group_name_H-M   'P 1'
#
loop_
_entity.id
_entity.type
_entity.pdbx_description
1 polymer ?
#
loop_
_entity_poly.entity_id
_entity_poly.type
_entity_poly.pdbx_seq_one_letter_code
_entity_poly.pdbx_strand_id
1 'polypeptide(L)'
;GLGTDQEVNYREGYYEDSGIRTSVDDEIARAQQAAEKLSVLLGTDTFDMTGGLHGVKEYPTTENWQKAIGDHKVWGSADVTRDGDQMTMTITVHALDQYDFNAGASDIASGTPDDVNGRFATLGWAAPFLVRGTFTRNVTWTVGQAGTTTVGSDVHR
;
A
#
# COMPACT_ATOMS: atom_id res chain seq x y z
N GLY A 1 -7.86 -23.88 4.14
CA GLY A 1 -8.21 -23.21 2.87
C GLY A 1 -7.13 -23.49 1.84
N LEU A 2 -7.47 -23.53 0.55
CA LEU A 2 -6.60 -24.03 -0.54
C LEU A 2 -5.42 -23.12 -0.92
N GLY A 3 -5.09 -22.08 -0.15
CA GLY A 3 -3.96 -21.19 -0.46
C GLY A 3 -4.15 -20.36 -1.74
N THR A 4 -5.40 -20.07 -2.12
CA THR A 4 -5.67 -19.23 -3.30
C THR A 4 -5.42 -17.76 -2.98
N ASP A 5 -4.59 -17.11 -3.80
CA ASP A 5 -4.40 -15.66 -3.74
C ASP A 5 -5.74 -14.92 -3.71
N GLN A 6 -5.82 -13.89 -2.87
CA GLN A 6 -6.98 -13.03 -2.73
C GLN A 6 -6.66 -11.64 -3.26
N GLU A 7 -7.69 -10.96 -3.77
CA GLU A 7 -7.62 -9.57 -4.14
C GLU A 7 -8.60 -8.76 -3.29
N VAL A 8 -8.13 -7.63 -2.75
CA VAL A 8 -8.94 -6.70 -1.96
C VAL A 8 -9.09 -5.37 -2.69
N ASN A 9 -10.25 -4.74 -2.50
CA ASN A 9 -10.52 -3.41 -3.00
C ASN A 9 -9.77 -2.35 -2.17
N TYR A 10 -8.48 -2.18 -2.42
CA TYR A 10 -7.63 -1.31 -1.59
C TYR A 10 -8.06 0.17 -1.63
N ARG A 11 -8.77 0.60 -2.69
CA ARG A 11 -9.44 1.90 -2.73
C ARG A 11 -10.53 2.01 -1.66
N GLU A 12 -11.36 0.99 -1.48
CA GLU A 12 -12.36 0.98 -0.41
C GLU A 12 -11.67 1.02 0.96
N GLY A 13 -10.59 0.27 1.12
CA GLY A 13 -9.75 0.32 2.33
C GLY A 13 -9.24 1.72 2.65
N TYR A 14 -8.81 2.49 1.65
CA TYR A 14 -8.42 3.90 1.83
C TYR A 14 -9.52 4.77 2.44
N TYR A 15 -10.78 4.54 2.07
CA TYR A 15 -11.91 5.32 2.55
C TYR A 15 -12.46 4.81 3.88
N GLU A 16 -12.39 3.51 4.12
CA GLU A 16 -12.99 2.87 5.31
C GLU A 16 -12.05 2.77 6.50
N ASP A 17 -10.73 2.66 6.28
CA ASP A 17 -9.75 2.34 7.30
C ASP A 17 -8.65 3.40 7.39
N SER A 18 -8.41 3.93 8.59
CA SER A 18 -7.42 4.99 8.79
C SER A 18 -5.99 4.50 8.63
N GLY A 19 -5.66 3.26 9.01
CA GLY A 19 -4.30 2.73 8.88
C GLY A 19 -3.93 2.50 7.40
N ILE A 20 -4.89 2.02 6.61
CA ILE A 20 -4.73 1.92 5.15
C ILE A 20 -4.59 3.30 4.52
N ARG A 21 -5.44 4.27 4.92
CA ARG A 21 -5.36 5.65 4.44
C ARG A 21 -3.98 6.26 4.70
N THR A 22 -3.48 6.16 5.92
CA THR A 22 -2.14 6.62 6.31
C THR A 22 -1.08 5.98 5.43
N SER A 23 -1.15 4.66 5.21
CA SER A 23 -0.17 3.91 4.41
C SER A 23 -0.12 4.37 2.95
N VAL A 24 -1.27 4.64 2.35
CA VAL A 24 -1.39 5.19 1.00
C VAL A 24 -0.85 6.61 0.93
N ASP A 25 -1.31 7.50 1.82
CA ASP A 25 -0.91 8.91 1.81
C ASP A 25 0.62 9.05 2.04
N ASP A 26 1.18 8.21 2.90
CA ASP A 26 2.63 8.11 3.12
C ASP A 26 3.39 7.67 1.87
N GLU A 27 2.87 6.69 1.11
CA GLU A 27 3.51 6.23 -0.13
C GLU A 27 3.44 7.28 -1.23
N ILE A 28 2.30 7.97 -1.35
CA ILE A 28 2.14 9.11 -2.26
C ILE A 28 3.15 10.21 -1.90
N ALA A 29 3.29 10.57 -0.63
CA ALA A 29 4.25 11.58 -0.19
C ALA A 29 5.70 11.18 -0.49
N ARG A 30 6.07 9.92 -0.27
CA ARG A 30 7.39 9.39 -0.66
C ARG A 30 7.63 9.49 -2.15
N ALA A 31 6.64 9.09 -2.95
CA ALA A 31 6.70 9.16 -4.40
C ALA A 31 6.87 10.60 -4.91
N GLN A 32 6.16 11.58 -4.34
CA GLN A 32 6.34 13.00 -4.70
C GLN A 32 7.78 13.48 -4.49
N GLN A 33 8.36 13.16 -3.32
CA GLN A 33 9.75 13.52 -3.01
C GLN A 33 10.76 12.82 -3.93
N ALA A 34 10.47 11.58 -4.34
CA ALA A 34 11.30 10.84 -5.28
C ALA A 34 11.21 11.43 -6.70
N ALA A 35 10.00 11.79 -7.15
CA ALA A 35 9.77 12.42 -8.44
C ALA A 35 10.53 13.73 -8.59
N GLU A 36 10.53 14.59 -7.56
CA GLU A 36 11.31 15.83 -7.57
C GLU A 36 12.82 15.58 -7.76
N LYS A 37 13.37 14.60 -7.03
CA LYS A 37 14.79 14.21 -7.16
C LYS A 37 15.11 13.62 -8.52
N LEU A 38 14.24 12.75 -9.03
CA LEU A 38 14.41 12.07 -10.31
C LEU A 38 14.33 13.05 -11.49
N SER A 39 13.41 14.02 -11.47
CA SER A 39 13.32 15.06 -12.51
C SER A 39 14.65 15.81 -12.66
N VAL A 40 15.29 16.17 -11.55
CA VAL A 40 16.60 16.84 -11.57
C VAL A 40 17.71 15.90 -12.04
N LEU A 41 17.72 14.66 -11.56
CA LEU A 41 18.76 13.68 -11.88
C LEU A 41 18.74 13.26 -13.35
N LEU A 42 17.54 13.02 -13.89
CA LEU A 42 17.34 12.54 -15.26
C LEU A 42 17.39 13.68 -16.27
N GLY A 43 17.14 14.93 -15.85
CA GLY A 43 17.09 16.09 -16.74
C GLY A 43 15.92 16.00 -17.74
N THR A 44 14.85 15.29 -17.38
CA THR A 44 13.63 15.13 -18.18
C THR A 44 12.40 15.53 -17.38
N ASP A 45 11.40 16.03 -18.09
CA ASP A 45 10.12 16.43 -17.54
C ASP A 45 9.08 15.29 -17.55
N THR A 46 9.34 14.19 -18.23
CA THR A 46 8.47 13.00 -18.24
C THR A 46 9.28 11.75 -17.99
N PHE A 47 8.83 10.93 -17.04
CA PHE A 47 9.47 9.67 -16.67
C PHE A 47 8.52 8.77 -15.87
N ASP A 48 8.82 7.48 -15.89
CA ASP A 48 8.18 6.49 -15.04
C ASP A 48 9.06 6.22 -13.81
N MET A 49 8.43 5.89 -12.68
CA MET A 49 9.16 5.47 -11.48
C MET A 49 8.44 4.31 -10.78
N THR A 50 9.23 3.46 -10.13
CA THR A 50 8.73 2.42 -9.24
C THR A 50 9.51 2.46 -7.94
N GLY A 51 8.79 2.52 -6.82
CA GLY A 51 9.34 2.56 -5.47
C GLY A 51 9.75 1.17 -4.98
N GLY A 52 10.50 1.17 -3.88
CA GLY A 52 10.80 -0.05 -3.14
C GLY A 52 9.61 -0.49 -2.28
N LEU A 53 9.69 -1.72 -1.76
CA LEU A 53 8.70 -2.26 -0.84
C LEU A 53 8.88 -1.67 0.57
N HIS A 54 7.81 -1.19 1.18
CA HIS A 54 7.77 -0.58 2.50
C HIS A 54 6.76 -1.31 3.40
N GLY A 55 7.10 -1.50 4.68
CA GLY A 55 6.10 -1.92 5.67
C GLY A 55 5.15 -0.77 6.01
N VAL A 56 3.92 -1.09 6.35
CA VAL A 56 2.97 -0.08 6.86
C VAL A 56 3.40 0.42 8.24
N LYS A 57 3.15 1.71 8.52
CA LYS A 57 3.42 2.28 9.85
C LYS A 57 2.27 2.05 10.82
N GLU A 58 1.05 1.97 10.28
CA GLU A 58 -0.19 1.78 11.02
C GLU A 58 -0.85 0.51 10.52
N TYR A 59 -1.11 -0.41 11.44
CA TYR A 59 -1.93 -1.59 11.16
C TYR A 59 -3.37 -1.17 10.83
N PRO A 60 -4.10 -1.89 9.96
CA PRO A 60 -5.52 -1.60 9.74
C PRO A 60 -6.29 -1.49 11.06
N THR A 61 -7.22 -0.54 11.16
CA THR A 61 -7.89 -0.21 12.42
C THR A 61 -9.29 -0.81 12.56
N THR A 62 -9.90 -1.20 11.46
CA THR A 62 -11.23 -1.82 11.42
C THR A 62 -11.12 -3.34 11.35
N GLU A 63 -12.02 -4.06 12.04
CA GLU A 63 -11.97 -5.52 12.11
C GLU A 63 -11.96 -6.19 10.72
N ASN A 64 -12.72 -5.64 9.77
CA ASN A 64 -12.79 -6.17 8.42
C ASN A 64 -11.43 -6.08 7.71
N TRP A 65 -10.78 -4.90 7.74
CA TRP A 65 -9.51 -4.68 7.07
C TRP A 65 -8.32 -5.34 7.79
N GLN A 66 -8.39 -5.49 9.11
CA GLN A 66 -7.45 -6.30 9.89
C GLN A 66 -7.42 -7.75 9.44
N LYS A 67 -8.60 -8.33 9.16
CA LYS A 67 -8.72 -9.71 8.68
C LYS A 67 -8.42 -9.85 7.19
N ALA A 68 -8.69 -8.80 6.41
CA ALA A 68 -8.53 -8.84 4.97
C ALA A 68 -7.06 -8.75 4.54
N ILE A 69 -6.28 -7.81 5.09
CA ILE A 69 -4.92 -7.52 4.59
C ILE A 69 -3.86 -7.31 5.68
N GLY A 70 -4.24 -7.19 6.96
CA GLY A 70 -3.30 -7.23 8.09
C GLY A 70 -2.04 -6.34 7.95
N ASP A 71 -0.89 -6.88 8.38
CA ASP A 71 0.43 -6.21 8.40
C ASP A 71 1.12 -6.27 7.03
N HIS A 72 0.42 -5.74 6.04
CA HIS A 72 0.87 -5.75 4.65
C HIS A 72 2.03 -4.80 4.38
N LYS A 73 2.59 -4.95 3.18
CA LYS A 73 3.60 -4.06 2.62
C LYS A 73 3.03 -3.29 1.45
N VAL A 74 3.57 -2.11 1.19
CA VAL A 74 3.16 -1.23 0.09
C VAL A 74 4.33 -0.80 -0.78
N TRP A 75 4.07 -0.51 -2.05
CA TRP A 75 4.99 0.18 -2.95
C TRP A 75 4.21 0.96 -4.03
N GLY A 76 4.79 2.04 -4.54
CA GLY A 76 4.20 2.83 -5.62
C GLY A 76 4.82 2.55 -6.99
N SER A 77 4.01 2.64 -8.04
CA SER A 77 4.47 2.84 -9.43
C SER A 77 3.75 4.03 -10.02
N ALA A 78 4.45 4.92 -10.72
CA ALA A 78 3.85 6.15 -11.21
C ALA A 78 4.42 6.62 -12.56
N ASP A 79 3.55 7.21 -13.36
CA ASP A 79 3.88 8.02 -14.52
C ASP A 79 3.92 9.50 -14.08
N VAL A 80 5.03 10.19 -14.31
CA VAL A 80 5.25 11.57 -13.84
C VAL A 80 5.42 12.53 -15.01
N THR A 81 4.81 13.70 -14.91
CA THR A 81 5.04 14.84 -15.79
C THR A 81 5.29 16.12 -14.98
N ARG A 82 6.28 16.89 -15.42
CA ARG A 82 6.60 18.22 -14.90
C ARG A 82 6.27 19.27 -15.95
N ASP A 83 5.62 20.35 -15.51
CA ASP A 83 5.43 21.57 -16.29
C ASP A 83 5.85 22.77 -15.43
N GLY A 84 7.04 23.31 -15.70
CA GLY A 84 7.63 24.37 -14.89
C GLY A 84 7.87 23.97 -13.43
N ASP A 85 7.11 24.57 -12.52
CA ASP A 85 7.12 24.30 -11.08
C ASP A 85 5.97 23.37 -10.64
N GLN A 86 5.14 22.91 -11.56
CA GLN A 86 4.07 21.95 -11.28
C GLN A 86 4.51 20.54 -11.66
N MET A 87 4.26 19.58 -10.78
CA MET A 87 4.38 18.16 -11.06
C MET A 87 3.01 17.49 -10.96
N THR A 88 2.75 16.57 -11.88
CA THR A 88 1.60 15.68 -11.85
C THR A 88 2.09 14.24 -11.93
N MET A 89 1.51 13.36 -11.13
CA MET A 89 1.72 11.92 -11.29
C MET A 89 0.40 11.15 -11.25
N THR A 90 0.32 10.12 -12.07
CA THR A 90 -0.66 9.04 -11.91
C THR A 90 0.03 7.92 -11.16
N ILE A 91 -0.27 7.77 -9.86
CA ILE A 91 0.36 6.76 -9.00
C ILE A 91 -0.59 5.60 -8.74
N THR A 92 -0.08 4.38 -8.88
CA THR A 92 -0.69 3.15 -8.37
C THR A 92 0.06 2.73 -7.11
N VAL A 93 -0.61 2.76 -5.96
CA VAL A 93 -0.12 2.16 -4.73
C VAL A 93 -0.57 0.71 -4.71
N HIS A 94 0.38 -0.20 -4.57
CA HIS A 94 0.15 -1.64 -4.45
C HIS A 94 0.29 -2.04 -2.99
N ALA A 95 -0.52 -3.01 -2.58
CA ALA A 95 -0.47 -3.62 -1.26
C ALA A 95 -0.29 -5.13 -1.42
N LEU A 96 0.52 -5.74 -0.56
CA LEU A 96 0.79 -7.17 -0.52
C LEU A 96 0.96 -7.65 0.92
N ASP A 97 0.10 -8.58 1.32
CA ASP A 97 0.26 -9.39 2.52
C ASP A 97 0.57 -10.83 2.12
N GLN A 98 1.52 -11.45 2.83
CA GLN A 98 1.80 -12.87 2.71
C GLN A 98 1.32 -13.54 3.98
N TYR A 99 0.19 -14.24 3.88
CA TYR A 99 -0.38 -14.95 5.01
C TYR A 99 0.38 -16.27 5.22
N ASP A 100 1.51 -16.18 5.91
CA ASP A 100 2.25 -17.32 6.41
C ASP A 100 1.78 -17.57 7.85
N PHE A 101 1.25 -18.77 8.11
CA PHE A 101 0.79 -19.24 9.43
C PHE A 101 1.96 -19.43 10.41
N ASN A 102 2.76 -18.39 10.62
CA ASN A 102 3.97 -18.41 11.42
C ASN A 102 3.61 -18.66 12.89
N ALA A 103 4.08 -19.78 13.41
CA ALA A 103 3.94 -20.12 14.82
C ALA A 103 4.60 -19.02 15.68
N GLY A 104 3.80 -18.30 16.49
CA GLY A 104 4.30 -17.36 17.49
C GLY A 104 3.99 -15.87 17.25
N ALA A 105 3.25 -15.50 16.20
CA ALA A 105 2.56 -14.21 16.21
C ALA A 105 1.43 -14.24 17.27
N SER A 106 1.02 -13.09 17.78
CA SER A 106 -0.04 -12.98 18.77
C SER A 106 -1.01 -11.90 18.34
N ASP A 107 -2.30 -12.25 18.29
CA ASP A 107 -3.39 -11.29 18.12
C ASP A 107 -3.36 -10.24 19.23
N ILE A 108 -3.09 -8.98 18.84
CA ILE A 108 -3.00 -7.82 19.72
C ILE A 108 -4.38 -7.44 20.30
N ALA A 109 -5.50 -7.91 19.72
CA ALA A 109 -6.84 -7.53 20.15
C ALA A 109 -7.48 -8.47 21.17
N SER A 110 -7.19 -9.78 21.14
CA SER A 110 -7.93 -10.77 21.95
C SER A 110 -7.13 -11.44 23.07
N GLY A 111 -5.79 -11.36 23.06
CA GLY A 111 -4.95 -12.10 24.02
C GLY A 111 -5.05 -13.62 23.88
N THR A 112 -5.69 -14.12 22.81
CA THR A 112 -5.66 -15.54 22.45
C THR A 112 -4.39 -15.78 21.64
N PRO A 113 -3.53 -16.74 22.01
CA PRO A 113 -2.36 -17.06 21.20
C PRO A 113 -2.78 -17.48 19.77
N ASP A 114 -1.97 -17.21 18.74
CA ASP A 114 -2.21 -17.68 17.36
C ASP A 114 -2.02 -19.21 17.21
N ASP A 115 -2.28 -19.99 18.26
CA ASP A 115 -2.12 -21.44 18.30
C ASP A 115 -3.37 -22.20 17.77
N VAL A 116 -4.46 -21.50 17.47
CA VAL A 116 -5.64 -22.11 16.84
C VAL A 116 -5.50 -22.19 15.31
N ASN A 117 -4.99 -21.14 14.65
CA ASN A 117 -4.83 -21.15 13.18
C ASN A 117 -3.49 -21.74 12.73
N GLY A 118 -2.40 -21.60 13.51
CA GLY A 118 -1.12 -22.24 13.22
C GLY A 118 -1.17 -23.78 13.25
N ARG A 119 -2.03 -24.37 14.09
CA ARG A 119 -2.23 -25.83 14.17
C ARG A 119 -2.79 -26.43 12.88
N PHE A 120 -3.55 -25.68 12.08
CA PHE A 120 -4.10 -26.18 10.82
C PHE A 120 -3.08 -26.17 9.67
N ALA A 121 -2.11 -25.27 9.69
CA ALA A 121 -1.00 -25.28 8.73
C ALA A 121 -0.05 -26.47 8.96
N THR A 122 0.26 -26.83 10.21
CA THR A 122 1.11 -27.98 10.53
C THR A 122 0.50 -29.33 10.14
N LEU A 123 -0.85 -29.43 10.09
CA LEU A 123 -1.58 -30.63 9.66
C LEU A 123 -1.84 -30.69 8.15
N GLY A 124 -1.37 -29.71 7.37
CA GLY A 124 -1.59 -29.63 5.92
C GLY A 124 -2.99 -29.17 5.52
N TRP A 125 -3.76 -28.53 6.41
CA TRP A 125 -5.15 -28.09 6.17
C TRP A 125 -5.25 -26.60 5.79
N ALA A 126 -4.14 -25.87 5.84
CA ALA A 126 -4.04 -24.50 5.36
C ALA A 126 -2.73 -24.30 4.59
N ALA A 127 -2.83 -23.74 3.39
CA ALA A 127 -1.70 -23.38 2.54
C ALA A 127 -1.51 -21.84 2.57
N PRO A 128 -0.27 -21.34 2.48
CA PRO A 128 -0.02 -19.90 2.39
C PRO A 128 -0.70 -19.33 1.14
N PHE A 129 -1.13 -18.08 1.23
CA PHE A 129 -1.69 -17.33 0.11
C PHE A 129 -1.27 -15.87 0.18
N LEU A 130 -1.28 -15.20 -0.97
CA LEU A 130 -1.07 -13.76 -1.02
C LEU A 130 -2.41 -13.04 -0.97
N VAL A 131 -2.48 -11.94 -0.23
CA VAL A 131 -3.52 -10.94 -0.40
C VAL A 131 -2.91 -9.74 -1.07
N ARG A 132 -3.49 -9.30 -2.19
CA ARG A 132 -3.03 -8.12 -2.94
C ARG A 132 -4.15 -7.12 -3.11
N GLY A 133 -3.80 -5.85 -3.24
CA GLY A 133 -4.74 -4.79 -3.58
C GLY A 133 -4.02 -3.64 -4.26
N THR A 134 -4.75 -2.84 -5.03
CA THR A 134 -4.19 -1.64 -5.67
C THR A 134 -5.12 -0.45 -5.53
N PHE A 135 -4.54 0.74 -5.47
CA PHE A 135 -5.26 2.00 -5.50
C PHE A 135 -4.53 2.99 -6.42
N THR A 136 -5.22 3.48 -7.45
CA THR A 136 -4.67 4.44 -8.41
C THR A 136 -5.27 5.83 -8.22
N ARG A 137 -4.42 6.85 -8.14
CA ARG A 137 -4.82 8.26 -7.97
C ARG A 137 -3.93 9.18 -8.80
N ASN A 138 -4.54 10.22 -9.34
CA ASN A 138 -3.80 11.36 -9.90
C ASN A 138 -3.47 12.33 -8.78
N VAL A 139 -2.24 12.86 -8.75
CA VAL A 139 -1.79 13.83 -7.75
C VAL A 139 -1.02 14.93 -8.45
N THR A 140 -1.37 16.19 -8.15
CA THR A 140 -0.65 17.37 -8.64
C THR A 140 -0.14 18.19 -7.45
N TRP A 141 1.10 18.64 -7.52
CA TRP A 141 1.73 19.46 -6.49
C TRP A 141 2.74 20.45 -7.10
N THR A 142 3.07 21.49 -6.34
CA THR A 142 4.15 22.42 -6.68
C THR A 142 5.48 21.87 -6.18
N VAL A 143 6.53 21.95 -6.99
CA VAL A 143 7.89 21.50 -6.65
C VAL A 143 8.35 22.15 -5.33
N GLY A 144 8.84 21.34 -4.41
CA GLY A 144 9.22 21.76 -3.06
C GLY A 144 8.07 21.72 -2.04
N GLN A 145 6.86 21.36 -2.47
CA GLN A 145 5.67 21.19 -1.62
C GLN A 145 5.15 19.74 -1.59
N ALA A 146 5.99 18.76 -1.96
CA ALA A 146 5.71 17.34 -1.80
C ALA A 146 5.14 17.01 -0.40
N GLY A 147 4.05 16.25 -0.35
CA GLY A 147 3.36 15.84 0.88
C GLY A 147 2.39 16.86 1.47
N THR A 148 2.27 18.08 0.92
CA THR A 148 1.40 19.14 1.48
C THR A 148 0.22 19.53 0.60
N THR A 149 0.23 19.14 -0.68
CA THR A 149 -0.85 19.43 -1.63
C THR A 149 -1.25 18.14 -2.33
N THR A 150 -2.50 17.73 -2.10
CA THR A 150 -3.12 16.61 -2.82
C THR A 150 -4.44 17.13 -3.39
N VAL A 151 -4.39 17.92 -4.47
CA VAL A 151 -5.53 17.97 -5.37
C VAL A 151 -5.39 16.72 -6.23
N GLY A 152 -6.07 15.67 -5.82
CA GLY A 152 -6.04 14.39 -6.52
C GLY A 152 -7.43 13.86 -6.79
N SER A 153 -7.57 13.16 -7.91
CA SER A 153 -8.79 12.45 -8.27
C SER A 153 -8.49 10.97 -8.40
N ASP A 154 -9.42 10.14 -7.91
CA ASP A 154 -9.30 8.69 -8.06
C ASP A 154 -9.51 8.31 -9.51
N VAL A 155 -8.65 7.42 -10.02
CA VAL A 155 -8.84 6.85 -11.34
C VAL A 155 -9.82 5.68 -11.20
N HIS A 156 -11.01 5.80 -11.77
CA HIS A 156 -11.95 4.69 -11.87
C HIS A 156 -11.47 3.78 -13.00
N ARG A 157 -11.04 2.57 -12.68
CA ARG A 157 -10.94 1.47 -13.64
C ARG A 157 -12.09 0.51 -13.44
#